data_AF-A0A0R2JC21-F1
#
_entry.id   AF-A0A0R2JC21-F1
#
_cell.length_a   1.000
_cell.length_b   1.000
_cell.length_c   1.000
_cell.angle_alpha   90.00
_cell.angle_beta   90.00
_cell.angle_gamma   90.00
#
_symmetry.space_group_name_H-M   'P 1'
#
loop_
_entity.id
_entity.type
_entity.pdbx_description
1 polymer ?
#
loop_
_entity_poly.entity_id
_entity_poly.type
_entity_poly.pdbx_seq_one_letter_code
_entity_poly.pdbx_strand_id
1 'polypeptide(L)'
;MQTFLIYPYYTRQNQRTFAIVNQNQQIKYWVTRYQTSGNCRINDDQAQTIASIYATDHYLWPNFKIQTQQQTVRGYNLSPSNQPFYLIWRFGWWIRLKPQTQTYHFYRGFQLIASAQPNAKGILQVTIHQSAPLPTIFMLIIFLDHVQKIEILSPDRKWQPQIQTTTTPHP
;
A
#
# COMPACT_ATOMS: atom_id res chain seq x y z
N MET A 1 -1.82 13.96 -12.57
CA MET A 1 -1.33 12.60 -12.33
C MET A 1 -0.19 12.68 -11.32
N GLN A 2 -0.20 11.87 -10.26
CA GLN A 2 0.87 11.85 -9.23
C GLN A 2 1.47 10.45 -9.15
N THR A 3 2.77 10.35 -8.89
CA THR A 3 3.46 9.05 -8.75
C THR A 3 4.13 8.94 -7.38
N PHE A 4 4.06 7.75 -6.80
CA PHE A 4 4.69 7.40 -5.54
C PHE A 4 5.44 6.08 -5.69
N LEU A 5 6.42 5.88 -4.82
CA LEU A 5 7.20 4.66 -4.72
C LEU A 5 6.99 4.03 -3.34
N ILE A 6 6.81 2.72 -3.29
CA ILE A 6 6.74 1.96 -2.04
C ILE A 6 8.07 1.24 -1.84
N TYR A 7 8.76 1.59 -0.76
CA TYR A 7 10.01 0.95 -0.39
C TYR A 7 9.85 0.16 0.90
N PRO A 8 10.41 -1.06 1.01
CA PRO A 8 10.66 -1.66 2.31
C PRO A 8 11.67 -0.78 3.07
N TYR A 9 11.38 -0.50 4.34
CA TYR A 9 12.22 0.33 5.19
C TYR A 9 12.96 -0.52 6.22
N TYR A 10 12.21 -1.22 7.10
CA TYR A 10 12.80 -2.20 8.01
C TYR A 10 11.85 -3.35 8.31
N THR A 11 12.43 -4.45 8.78
CA THR A 11 11.74 -5.63 9.28
C THR A 11 12.20 -5.90 10.71
N ARG A 12 11.25 -6.08 11.63
CA ARG A 12 11.47 -6.68 12.97
C ARG A 12 10.71 -8.01 13.02
N GLN A 13 10.98 -8.83 14.04
CA GLN A 13 10.46 -10.21 14.15
C GLN A 13 8.97 -10.40 13.82
N ASN A 14 8.10 -9.42 14.13
CA ASN A 14 6.65 -9.53 13.89
C ASN A 14 6.06 -8.37 13.07
N GLN A 15 6.90 -7.49 12.52
CA GLN A 15 6.42 -6.32 11.79
C GLN A 15 7.35 -5.90 10.66
N ARG A 16 6.76 -5.39 9.59
CA ARG A 16 7.48 -4.85 8.44
C ARG A 16 6.96 -3.48 8.11
N THR A 17 7.85 -2.51 8.02
CA THR A 17 7.52 -1.11 7.74
C THR A 17 7.98 -0.74 6.33
N PHE A 18 7.14 0.01 5.64
CA PHE A 18 7.34 0.51 4.28
C PHE A 18 7.28 2.04 4.28
N ALA A 19 8.18 2.66 3.51
CA ALA A 19 8.16 4.09 3.23
C ALA A 19 7.39 4.34 1.93
N ILE A 20 6.44 5.28 1.97
CA ILE A 20 5.77 5.78 0.78
C ILE A 20 6.39 7.13 0.43
N VAL A 21 7.01 7.20 -0.74
CA VAL A 21 7.85 8.31 -1.15
C VAL A 21 7.26 8.95 -2.41
N ASN A 22 7.18 10.27 -2.46
CA ASN A 22 6.73 10.99 -3.66
C ASN A 22 7.86 11.10 -4.71
N GLN A 23 7.56 11.73 -5.86
CA GLN A 23 8.55 11.97 -6.92
C GLN A 23 9.78 12.77 -6.47
N ASN A 24 9.66 13.57 -5.43
CA ASN A 24 10.74 14.40 -4.88
C ASN A 24 11.57 13.66 -3.82
N GLN A 25 11.45 12.33 -3.72
CA GLN A 25 12.12 11.51 -2.70
C GLN A 25 11.73 11.87 -1.25
N GLN A 26 10.61 12.58 -1.05
CA GLN A 26 10.10 12.91 0.29
C GLN A 26 9.14 11.82 0.75
N ILE A 27 9.34 11.36 1.98
CA ILE A 27 8.41 10.46 2.65
C ILE A 27 7.10 11.20 2.90
N LYS A 28 5.98 10.56 2.57
CA LYS A 28 4.63 11.06 2.87
C LYS A 28 3.91 10.20 3.89
N TYR A 29 4.17 8.89 3.86
CA TYR A 29 3.53 7.95 4.77
C TYR A 29 4.46 6.82 5.17
N TRP A 30 4.18 6.27 6.34
CA TRP A 30 4.77 5.02 6.83
C TRP A 30 3.67 3.98 6.94
N VAL A 31 3.85 2.82 6.31
CA VAL A 31 2.92 1.71 6.46
C VAL A 31 3.59 0.58 7.21
N THR A 32 3.07 0.20 8.37
CA THR A 32 3.53 -0.94 9.15
C THR A 32 2.55 -2.09 8.99
N ARG A 33 3.05 -3.22 8.51
CA ARG A 33 2.35 -4.50 8.43
C ARG A 33 2.78 -5.40 9.58
N TYR A 34 1.83 -6.03 10.25
CA TYR A 34 2.06 -7.02 11.30
C TYR A 34 1.98 -8.43 10.69
N GLN A 35 3.05 -9.22 10.84
CA GLN A 35 3.19 -10.50 10.13
C GLN A 35 2.21 -11.57 10.61
N THR A 36 1.93 -11.63 11.92
CA THR A 36 1.09 -12.68 12.51
C THR A 36 -0.40 -12.47 12.23
N SER A 37 -0.87 -11.23 12.31
CA SER A 37 -2.29 -10.90 12.13
C SER A 37 -2.64 -10.47 10.70
N GLY A 38 -1.65 -10.19 9.86
CA GLY A 38 -1.85 -9.58 8.54
C GLY A 38 -2.36 -8.12 8.60
N ASN A 39 -2.54 -7.55 9.79
CA ASN A 39 -3.02 -6.19 9.97
C ASN A 39 -2.02 -5.17 9.42
N CYS A 40 -2.51 -4.03 8.96
CA CYS A 40 -1.68 -2.92 8.51
C CYS A 40 -2.10 -1.63 9.22
N ARG A 41 -1.15 -0.73 9.46
CA ARG A 41 -1.40 0.63 9.94
C ARG A 41 -0.62 1.61 9.08
N ILE A 42 -1.24 2.72 8.72
CA ILE A 42 -0.59 3.82 8.01
C ILE A 42 -0.53 5.06 8.90
N ASN A 43 0.66 5.64 8.95
CA ASN A 43 0.97 6.87 9.66
C ASN A 43 1.43 7.95 8.66
N ASP A 44 1.22 9.22 9.00
CA ASP A 44 1.84 10.35 8.29
C ASP A 44 3.34 10.48 8.62
N ASP A 45 3.98 11.51 8.06
CA ASP A 45 5.37 11.87 8.30
C ASP A 45 5.66 12.36 9.73
N GLN A 46 4.62 12.73 10.48
CA GLN A 46 4.67 13.09 11.91
C GLN A 46 4.36 11.90 12.84
N ALA A 47 4.31 10.69 12.28
CA ALA A 47 3.98 9.44 12.98
C ALA A 47 2.55 9.37 13.57
N GLN A 48 1.63 10.27 13.20
CA GLN A 48 0.23 10.17 13.58
C GLN A 48 -0.46 9.07 12.79
N THR A 49 -1.29 8.27 13.46
CA THR A 49 -2.03 7.20 12.80
C THR A 49 -3.20 7.78 12.00
N ILE A 50 -3.20 7.53 10.68
CA ILE A 50 -4.27 7.96 9.78
C ILE A 50 -5.35 6.88 9.68
N ALA A 51 -4.92 5.62 9.48
CA ALA A 51 -5.82 4.49 9.30
C ALA A 51 -5.16 3.14 9.62
N SER A 52 -6.00 2.13 9.82
CA SER A 52 -5.61 0.74 10.04
C SER A 52 -6.47 -0.20 9.20
N ILE A 53 -5.90 -1.29 8.68
CA ILE A 53 -6.64 -2.44 8.13
C ILE A 53 -6.48 -3.60 9.08
N TYR A 54 -7.62 -4.22 9.41
CA TYR A 54 -7.68 -5.44 10.19
C TYR A 54 -8.18 -6.57 9.31
N ALA A 55 -7.41 -7.65 9.22
CA ALA A 55 -7.92 -8.92 8.70
C ALA A 55 -9.04 -9.41 9.63
N THR A 56 -10.08 -10.01 9.07
CA THR A 56 -11.20 -10.52 9.86
C THR A 56 -11.39 -12.01 9.58
N ASP A 57 -11.29 -12.83 10.63
CA ASP A 57 -11.31 -14.30 10.52
C ASP A 57 -12.73 -14.91 10.57
N HIS A 58 -13.76 -14.08 10.72
CA HIS A 58 -15.13 -14.56 10.97
C HIS A 58 -15.98 -14.68 9.71
N TYR A 59 -16.39 -15.91 9.41
CA TYR A 59 -17.37 -16.22 8.37
C TYR A 59 -18.78 -15.83 8.80
N LEU A 60 -19.17 -14.62 8.40
CA LEU A 60 -20.47 -14.25 7.80
C LEU A 60 -20.34 -12.83 7.19
N TRP A 61 -19.29 -12.59 6.39
CA TRP A 61 -18.95 -11.31 5.70
C TRP A 61 -18.34 -10.27 6.68
N PRO A 62 -17.45 -9.28 6.36
CA PRO A 62 -16.45 -9.01 5.31
C PRO A 62 -15.09 -9.74 5.50
N ASN A 63 -14.16 -9.60 4.55
CA ASN A 63 -12.82 -10.23 4.61
C ASN A 63 -11.76 -9.37 5.32
N PHE A 64 -11.97 -8.06 5.33
CA PHE A 64 -11.17 -7.13 6.13
C PHE A 64 -11.96 -5.84 6.39
N LYS A 65 -11.55 -5.09 7.41
CA LYS A 65 -12.08 -3.75 7.72
C LYS A 65 -10.96 -2.71 7.72
N ILE A 66 -11.26 -1.53 7.19
CA ILE A 66 -10.41 -0.34 7.18
C ILE A 66 -10.99 0.63 8.19
N GLN A 67 -10.26 0.94 9.25
CA GLN A 67 -10.64 1.93 10.25
C GLN A 67 -9.83 3.20 10.01
N THR A 68 -10.51 4.30 9.77
CA THR A 68 -9.95 5.66 9.70
C THR A 68 -10.37 6.43 10.94
N GLN A 69 -9.80 7.63 11.16
CA GLN A 69 -10.26 8.52 12.26
C GLN A 69 -11.76 8.87 12.16
N GLN A 70 -12.31 8.91 10.95
CA GLN A 70 -13.68 9.39 10.70
C GLN A 70 -14.69 8.25 10.53
N GLN A 71 -14.26 7.06 10.09
CA GLN A 71 -15.18 5.99 9.70
C GLN A 71 -14.51 4.61 9.58
N THR A 72 -15.35 3.57 9.62
CA THR A 72 -14.99 2.19 9.27
C THR A 72 -15.55 1.81 7.90
N VAL A 73 -14.70 1.26 7.04
CA VAL A 73 -15.02 0.76 5.70
C VAL A 73 -14.73 -0.73 5.62
N ARG A 74 -15.49 -1.48 4.81
CA ARG A 74 -15.36 -2.94 4.68
C ARG A 74 -14.90 -3.33 3.28
N GLY A 75 -14.08 -4.37 3.20
CA GLY A 75 -13.60 -4.94 1.95
C GLY A 75 -13.88 -6.44 1.84
N TYR A 76 -14.13 -6.89 0.61
CA TYR A 76 -14.57 -8.24 0.28
C TYR A 76 -13.73 -8.78 -0.86
N ASN A 77 -13.22 -10.00 -0.73
CA ASN A 77 -12.65 -10.73 -1.87
C ASN A 77 -13.82 -11.43 -2.58
N LEU A 78 -14.04 -11.10 -3.85
CA LEU A 78 -15.09 -11.68 -4.68
C LEU A 78 -14.58 -12.81 -5.58
N SER A 79 -13.26 -13.03 -5.66
CA SER A 79 -12.71 -14.16 -6.40
C SER A 79 -11.37 -14.57 -5.78
N PRO A 80 -11.29 -15.70 -5.06
CA PRO A 80 -10.01 -16.22 -4.57
C PRO A 80 -9.15 -16.89 -5.65
N SER A 81 -9.51 -16.75 -6.94
CA SER A 81 -8.81 -17.38 -8.07
C SER A 81 -7.48 -16.70 -8.41
N ASN A 82 -6.79 -17.21 -9.44
CA ASN A 82 -5.52 -16.67 -9.97
C ASN A 82 -5.55 -15.20 -10.40
N GLN A 83 -6.73 -14.56 -10.44
CA GLN A 83 -6.91 -13.12 -10.66
C GLN A 83 -7.84 -12.56 -9.57
N PRO A 84 -7.33 -12.34 -8.35
CA PRO A 84 -8.16 -11.95 -7.24
C PRO A 84 -8.78 -10.56 -7.46
N PHE A 85 -10.06 -10.47 -7.09
CA PHE A 85 -10.88 -9.28 -7.25
C PHE A 85 -11.44 -8.86 -5.90
N TYR A 86 -11.22 -7.61 -5.52
CA TYR A 86 -11.69 -7.09 -4.24
C TYR A 86 -12.68 -5.96 -4.44
N LEU A 87 -13.78 -5.99 -3.70
CA LEU A 87 -14.74 -4.89 -3.62
C LEU A 87 -14.57 -4.15 -2.30
N ILE A 88 -14.56 -2.82 -2.34
CA ILE A 88 -14.57 -1.94 -1.17
C ILE A 88 -15.83 -1.08 -1.25
N TRP A 89 -16.92 -1.63 -0.69
CA TRP A 89 -18.29 -1.18 -0.91
C TRP A 89 -18.47 0.32 -0.70
N ARG A 90 -18.04 0.85 0.45
CA ARG A 90 -18.34 2.24 0.84
C ARG A 90 -17.64 3.29 -0.02
N PHE A 91 -16.53 2.94 -0.67
CA PHE A 91 -15.86 3.83 -1.62
C PHE A 91 -16.37 3.66 -3.06
N GLY A 92 -17.22 2.66 -3.31
CA GLY A 92 -17.59 2.24 -4.65
C GLY A 92 -16.38 1.75 -5.44
N TRP A 93 -15.38 1.22 -4.74
CA TRP A 93 -14.13 0.81 -5.36
C TRP A 93 -14.07 -0.68 -5.61
N TRP A 94 -13.41 -1.04 -6.70
CA TRP A 94 -12.95 -2.41 -6.88
C TRP A 94 -11.49 -2.45 -7.30
N ILE A 95 -10.83 -3.53 -6.91
CA ILE A 95 -9.41 -3.75 -7.11
C ILE A 95 -9.27 -5.03 -7.91
N ARG A 96 -8.65 -4.92 -9.09
CA ARG A 96 -8.19 -6.06 -9.85
C ARG A 96 -6.71 -6.26 -9.58
N LEU A 97 -6.37 -7.40 -9.01
CA LEU A 97 -5.00 -7.79 -8.74
C LEU A 97 -4.57 -8.88 -9.73
N LYS A 98 -3.38 -8.72 -10.30
CA LYS A 98 -2.71 -9.70 -11.16
C LYS A 98 -1.43 -10.14 -10.47
N PRO A 99 -1.43 -11.25 -9.70
CA PRO A 99 -0.27 -11.68 -8.93
C PRO A 99 0.95 -11.99 -9.82
N GLN A 100 0.74 -12.57 -11.00
CA GLN A 100 1.81 -12.98 -11.92
C GLN A 100 2.61 -11.77 -12.43
N THR A 101 1.92 -10.67 -12.70
CA THR A 101 2.54 -9.42 -13.16
C THR A 101 2.72 -8.41 -12.03
N GLN A 102 2.42 -8.81 -10.79
CA GLN A 102 2.61 -7.98 -9.60
C GLN A 102 1.87 -6.63 -9.71
N THR A 103 0.71 -6.63 -10.38
CA THR A 103 0.00 -5.40 -10.77
C THR A 103 -1.31 -5.23 -10.02
N TYR A 104 -1.58 -4.01 -9.57
CA TYR A 104 -2.81 -3.61 -8.90
C TYR A 104 -3.50 -2.52 -9.72
N HIS A 105 -4.80 -2.68 -9.94
CA HIS A 105 -5.62 -1.64 -10.56
C HIS A 105 -6.81 -1.33 -9.66
N PHE A 106 -6.94 -0.08 -9.26
CA PHE A 106 -8.02 0.44 -8.45
C PHE A 106 -8.98 1.20 -9.34
N TYR A 107 -10.26 0.90 -9.21
CA TYR A 107 -11.31 1.53 -9.99
C TYR A 107 -12.39 2.08 -9.09
N ARG A 108 -13.04 3.16 -9.53
CA ARG A 108 -14.34 3.63 -9.03
C ARG A 108 -15.32 3.60 -10.20
N GLY A 109 -16.35 2.76 -10.14
CA GLY A 109 -17.14 2.44 -11.35
C GLY A 109 -16.22 1.88 -12.45
N PHE A 110 -16.25 2.46 -13.65
CA PHE A 110 -15.35 2.05 -14.75
C PHE A 110 -14.08 2.90 -14.85
N GLN A 111 -13.88 3.86 -13.93
CA GLN A 111 -12.75 4.78 -14.00
C GLN A 111 -11.57 4.23 -13.21
N LEU A 112 -10.40 4.12 -13.86
CA LEU A 112 -9.15 3.79 -13.19
C LEU A 112 -8.71 4.99 -12.33
N ILE A 113 -8.62 4.78 -11.01
CA ILE A 113 -8.25 5.83 -10.05
C ILE A 113 -6.77 5.72 -9.64
N ALA A 114 -6.23 4.51 -9.58
CA ALA A 114 -4.83 4.26 -9.28
C ALA A 114 -4.36 2.93 -9.88
N SER A 115 -3.09 2.85 -10.21
CA SER A 115 -2.43 1.62 -10.65
C SER A 115 -1.10 1.45 -9.93
N ALA A 116 -0.72 0.23 -9.59
CA ALA A 116 0.58 -0.08 -9.02
C ALA A 116 1.25 -1.23 -9.77
N GLN A 117 2.53 -1.06 -10.13
CA GLN A 117 3.33 -2.08 -10.79
C GLN A 117 4.82 -1.87 -10.50
N PRO A 118 5.65 -2.92 -10.54
CA PRO A 118 7.10 -2.77 -10.43
C PRO A 118 7.64 -1.90 -11.57
N ASN A 119 8.54 -0.97 -11.25
CA ASN A 119 9.32 -0.24 -12.25
C ASN A 119 10.53 -1.06 -12.74
N ALA A 120 11.36 -0.47 -13.60
CA ALA A 120 12.58 -1.13 -14.11
C ALA A 120 13.58 -1.56 -13.02
N LYS A 121 13.53 -0.95 -11.84
CA LYS A 121 14.34 -1.32 -10.66
C LYS A 121 13.64 -2.36 -9.77
N GLY A 122 12.46 -2.84 -10.19
CA GLY A 122 11.60 -3.73 -9.43
C GLY A 122 10.99 -3.08 -8.18
N ILE A 123 11.03 -1.76 -8.05
CA ILE A 123 10.37 -1.03 -6.96
C ILE A 123 8.92 -0.81 -7.34
N LEU A 124 7.99 -1.07 -6.42
CA LEU A 124 6.58 -0.89 -6.69
C LEU A 124 6.26 0.60 -6.84
N GLN A 125 5.89 1.00 -8.06
CA GLN A 125 5.49 2.34 -8.41
C GLN A 125 3.97 2.43 -8.47
N VAL A 126 3.42 3.41 -7.76
CA VAL A 126 1.98 3.69 -7.71
C VAL A 126 1.70 4.99 -8.44
N THR A 127 0.82 4.94 -9.43
CA THR A 127 0.36 6.11 -10.18
C THR A 127 -1.09 6.39 -9.83
N ILE A 128 -1.36 7.64 -9.43
CA ILE A 128 -2.68 8.17 -9.08
C ILE A 128 -3.22 8.95 -10.28
N HIS A 129 -4.29 8.41 -10.85
CA HIS A 129 -4.97 8.93 -12.04
C HIS A 129 -6.06 9.92 -11.69
N GLN A 130 -6.73 9.73 -10.55
CA GLN A 130 -7.84 10.57 -10.08
C GLN A 130 -7.78 10.80 -8.56
N SER A 131 -8.52 11.81 -8.07
CA SER A 131 -8.58 12.11 -6.63
C SER A 131 -9.13 10.93 -5.82
N ALA A 132 -8.35 10.47 -4.86
CA ALA A 132 -8.66 9.31 -4.02
C ALA A 132 -7.93 9.42 -2.67
N PRO A 133 -8.46 8.80 -1.59
CA PRO A 133 -7.74 8.69 -0.32
C PRO A 133 -6.42 7.91 -0.47
N LEU A 134 -5.32 8.63 -0.66
CA LEU A 134 -3.99 8.05 -0.88
C LEU A 134 -3.56 7.06 0.22
N PRO A 135 -3.75 7.36 1.52
CA PRO A 135 -3.36 6.43 2.59
C PRO A 135 -4.05 5.07 2.46
N THR A 136 -5.32 5.08 2.07
CA THR A 136 -6.11 3.86 1.86
C THR A 136 -5.54 3.02 0.72
N ILE A 137 -5.17 3.65 -0.41
CA ILE A 137 -4.58 2.95 -1.56
C ILE A 137 -3.28 2.23 -1.15
N PHE A 138 -2.35 2.96 -0.52
CA PHE A 138 -1.06 2.38 -0.14
C PHE A 138 -1.19 1.25 0.87
N MET A 139 -2.05 1.43 1.86
CA MET A 139 -2.32 0.41 2.87
C MET A 139 -2.95 -0.85 2.26
N LEU A 140 -3.87 -0.70 1.30
CA LEU A 140 -4.46 -1.82 0.57
C LEU A 140 -3.44 -2.58 -0.27
N ILE A 141 -2.56 -1.88 -0.98
CA ILE A 141 -1.49 -2.53 -1.75
C ILE A 141 -0.64 -3.43 -0.85
N ILE A 142 -0.17 -2.89 0.28
CA ILE A 142 0.70 -3.62 1.21
C ILE A 142 -0.02 -4.77 1.93
N PHE A 143 -1.29 -4.57 2.26
CA PHE A 143 -2.15 -5.60 2.83
C PHE A 143 -2.37 -6.74 1.84
N LEU A 144 -2.74 -6.43 0.61
CA LEU A 144 -3.04 -7.42 -0.43
C LEU A 144 -1.78 -8.17 -0.90
N ASP A 145 -0.63 -7.50 -1.00
CA ASP A 145 0.68 -8.13 -1.27
C ASP A 145 0.96 -9.29 -0.30
N HIS A 146 0.62 -9.08 0.98
CA HIS A 146 0.79 -10.09 2.01
C HIS A 146 -0.25 -11.21 1.92
N VAL A 147 -1.53 -10.86 1.84
CA VAL A 147 -2.64 -11.83 1.79
C VAL A 147 -2.50 -12.77 0.59
N GLN A 148 -2.00 -12.25 -0.54
CA GLN A 148 -1.82 -13.00 -1.77
C GLN A 148 -0.40 -13.57 -1.94
N LYS A 149 0.48 -13.40 -0.94
CA LYS A 149 1.86 -13.92 -0.93
C LYS A 149 2.64 -13.56 -2.21
N ILE A 150 2.50 -12.32 -2.69
CA ILE A 150 3.11 -11.87 -3.95
C ILE A 150 4.58 -11.46 -3.77
N GLU A 151 4.96 -11.09 -2.54
CA GLU A 151 6.34 -10.83 -2.08
C GLU A 151 7.13 -9.77 -2.88
N ILE A 152 6.43 -8.89 -3.61
CA ILE A 152 7.04 -7.84 -4.46
C ILE A 152 7.95 -6.94 -3.62
N LEU A 153 7.51 -6.70 -2.39
CA LEU A 153 8.15 -5.77 -1.48
C LEU A 153 9.31 -6.42 -0.71
N SER A 154 10.08 -7.34 -1.30
CA SER A 154 11.23 -8.08 -0.73
C SER A 154 12.30 -7.19 -0.05
N PRO A 155 12.92 -7.62 1.08
CA PRO A 155 13.76 -6.74 1.92
C PRO A 155 15.06 -6.28 1.28
N ASP A 156 15.46 -6.83 0.13
CA ASP A 156 16.73 -6.49 -0.53
C ASP A 156 16.71 -5.11 -1.20
N ARG A 157 15.52 -4.50 -1.35
CA ARG A 157 15.31 -3.21 -2.01
C ARG A 157 15.03 -2.09 -1.02
N LYS A 158 15.81 -2.02 0.07
CA LYS A 158 15.59 -1.01 1.13
C LYS A 158 15.68 0.40 0.58
N TRP A 159 14.83 1.28 1.08
CA TRP A 159 15.01 2.70 0.85
C TRP A 159 16.34 3.15 1.46
N GLN A 160 17.18 3.76 0.65
CA GLN A 160 18.35 4.51 1.10
C GLN A 160 18.06 5.97 0.81
N PRO A 161 18.04 6.86 1.81
CA PRO A 161 17.95 8.29 1.55
C PRO A 161 19.11 8.69 0.65
N GLN A 162 18.82 9.38 -0.45
CA GLN A 162 19.86 10.14 -1.13
C GLN A 162 20.23 11.29 -0.20
N ILE A 163 21.24 11.09 0.64
CA ILE A 163 21.85 12.18 1.39
C ILE A 163 22.39 13.12 0.31
N GLN A 164 21.77 14.28 0.15
CA GLN A 164 22.41 15.37 -0.55
C GLN A 164 23.58 15.78 0.33
N THR A 165 24.77 15.25 0.03
CA THR A 165 26.01 15.85 0.51
C THR A 165 26.10 17.19 -0.17
N THR A 166 25.60 18.24 0.48
CA THR A 166 26.06 19.60 0.21
C THR A 166 27.52 19.63 0.61
N THR A 167 28.40 19.29 -0.33
CA THR A 167 29.80 19.68 -0.26
C THR A 167 29.83 21.20 -0.40
N THR A 168 29.65 21.91 0.70
CA THR A 168 30.15 23.28 0.80
C THR A 168 31.67 23.15 0.75
N PRO A 169 32.35 23.69 -0.26
CA PRO A 169 33.79 23.92 -0.13
C PRO A 169 33.93 25.02 0.92
N HIS A 170 34.49 24.67 2.07
CA HIS A 170 34.97 25.70 2.98
C HIS A 170 36.16 26.41 2.29
N PRO A 171 36.18 27.76 2.27
CA PRO A 171 37.36 28.52 1.89
C PRO A 171 38.52 28.30 2.88
#